data_AF-Q7PBT5-F1
#
_entry.id   AF-Q7PBT5-F1
#
_cell.length_a   1.000
_cell.length_b   1.000
_cell.length_c   1.000
_cell.angle_alpha   90.00
_cell.angle_beta   90.00
_cell.angle_gamma   90.00
#
_symmetry.space_group_name_H-M   'P 1'
#
loop_
_entity.id
_entity.type
_entity.pdbx_description
1 polymer ?
#
loop_
_entity_poly.entity_id
_entity_poly.type
_entity_poly.pdbx_seq_one_letter_code
_entity_poly.pdbx_strand_id
1 'polypeptide(L)'
;MIGHDFIIKKAFYALDQASWSEKELNTYEKMIKTEMDNLAVTEQKIMDAEAKGEARGEAKQKISIAKKMLAKNKPLDKIIDFTGLTEKEIEQLK
;
A
#
# COMPACT_ATOMS: atom_id res chain seq x y z
N MET A 1 18.67 23.22 -25.23
CA MET A 1 17.33 23.27 -25.86
C MET A 1 16.45 22.18 -25.25
N ILE A 2 15.86 22.40 -24.08
CA ILE A 2 14.91 21.45 -23.47
C ILE A 2 13.64 22.20 -22.97
N GLY A 3 13.75 23.49 -22.63
CA GLY A 3 12.62 24.30 -22.16
C GLY A 3 11.65 24.84 -23.23
N HIS A 4 12.10 25.10 -24.45
CA HIS A 4 11.23 25.67 -25.49
C HIS A 4 10.12 24.69 -25.95
N ASP A 5 10.43 23.40 -26.09
CA ASP A 5 9.48 22.37 -26.53
C ASP A 5 8.35 22.15 -25.50
N PHE A 6 8.67 22.22 -24.21
CA PHE A 6 7.68 22.13 -23.14
C PHE A 6 6.72 23.33 -23.12
N ILE A 7 7.26 24.54 -23.29
CA ILE A 7 6.44 25.77 -23.32
C ILE A 7 5.52 25.77 -24.55
N ILE A 8 6.03 25.37 -25.73
CA ILE A 8 5.24 25.29 -26.97
C ILE A 8 4.12 24.25 -26.83
N LYS A 9 4.41 23.05 -26.28
CA LYS A 9 3.39 22.03 -26.03
C LYS A 9 2.30 22.53 -25.08
N LYS A 10 2.68 23.18 -23.97
CA LYS A 10 1.72 23.71 -23.00
C LYS A 10 0.83 24.80 -23.61
N ALA A 11 1.40 25.69 -24.42
CA ALA A 11 0.64 26.73 -25.13
C ALA A 11 -0.31 26.13 -26.19
N PHE A 12 0.11 25.09 -26.91
CA PHE A 12 -0.74 24.38 -27.87
C PHE A 12 -1.93 23.71 -27.17
N TYR A 13 -1.69 22.98 -26.06
CA TYR A 13 -2.78 22.37 -25.29
C TYR A 13 -3.75 23.40 -24.69
N ALA A 14 -3.24 24.54 -24.21
CA ALA A 14 -4.09 25.61 -23.68
C ALA A 14 -4.98 26.26 -24.75
N LEU A 15 -4.45 26.47 -25.96
CA LEU A 15 -5.21 26.99 -27.11
C LEU A 15 -6.24 25.97 -27.61
N ASP A 16 -5.87 24.70 -27.70
CA ASP A 16 -6.76 23.60 -28.09
C ASP A 16 -7.93 23.48 -27.09
N GLN A 17 -7.65 23.47 -25.78
CA GLN A 17 -8.68 23.46 -24.74
C GLN A 17 -9.58 24.70 -24.76
N ALA A 18 -9.02 25.88 -25.06
CA ALA A 18 -9.81 27.11 -25.20
C ALA A 18 -10.74 27.10 -26.43
N SER A 19 -10.49 26.20 -27.39
CA SER A 19 -11.34 26.02 -28.57
C SER A 19 -12.49 25.03 -28.36
N TRP A 20 -12.51 24.31 -27.24
CA TRP A 20 -13.51 23.28 -26.94
C TRP A 20 -14.83 23.89 -26.43
N SER A 21 -15.93 23.21 -26.75
CA SER A 21 -17.21 23.49 -26.12
C SER A 21 -17.22 23.05 -24.65
N GLU A 22 -18.09 23.65 -23.84
CA GLU A 22 -18.27 23.29 -22.43
C GLU A 22 -18.54 21.78 -22.25
N LYS A 23 -19.26 21.17 -23.19
CA LYS A 23 -19.55 19.72 -23.17
C LYS A 23 -18.29 18.86 -23.37
N GLU A 24 -17.39 19.27 -24.26
CA GLU A 24 -16.13 18.57 -24.53
C GLU A 24 -15.18 18.70 -23.34
N LEU A 25 -15.05 19.91 -22.78
CA LEU A 25 -14.26 20.15 -21.57
C LEU A 25 -14.76 19.33 -20.38
N ASN A 26 -16.06 19.37 -20.10
CA ASN A 26 -16.68 18.59 -19.02
C ASN A 26 -16.48 17.07 -19.20
N THR A 27 -16.49 16.60 -20.45
CA THR A 27 -16.25 15.18 -20.77
C THR A 27 -14.80 14.81 -20.46
N TYR A 28 -13.85 15.62 -20.92
CA TYR A 28 -12.42 15.42 -20.68
C TYR A 28 -12.09 15.44 -19.19
N GLU A 29 -12.54 16.45 -18.45
CA GLU A 29 -12.32 16.57 -17.00
C GLU A 29 -12.91 15.38 -16.23
N LYS A 30 -14.10 14.90 -16.63
CA LYS A 30 -14.73 13.74 -16.03
C LYS A 30 -13.92 12.46 -16.29
N MET A 31 -13.35 12.29 -17.48
CA MET A 31 -12.47 11.16 -17.78
C MET A 31 -11.22 11.19 -16.90
N ILE A 32 -10.53 12.33 -16.84
CA ILE A 32 -9.32 12.48 -16.01
C ILE A 32 -9.65 12.22 -14.53
N LYS A 33 -10.76 12.77 -14.02
CA LYS A 33 -11.21 12.50 -12.66
C LYS A 33 -11.46 11.01 -12.42
N THR A 34 -12.13 10.34 -13.35
CA THR A 34 -12.40 8.90 -13.24
C THR A 34 -11.11 8.09 -13.20
N GLU A 35 -10.13 8.43 -14.03
CA GLU A 35 -8.80 7.80 -14.02
C GLU A 35 -8.08 8.03 -12.70
N MET A 36 -8.09 9.26 -12.18
CA MET A 36 -7.49 9.59 -10.88
C MET A 36 -8.17 8.86 -9.72
N ASP A 37 -9.50 8.81 -9.70
CA ASP A 37 -10.27 8.09 -8.68
C ASP A 37 -9.94 6.58 -8.71
N ASN A 38 -9.83 6.00 -9.91
CA ASN A 38 -9.43 4.60 -10.09
C ASN A 38 -7.99 4.33 -9.65
N LEU A 39 -7.07 5.25 -9.94
CA LEU A 39 -5.67 5.16 -9.51
C LEU A 39 -5.59 5.19 -7.99
N ALA A 40 -6.23 6.16 -7.34
CA ALA A 40 -6.25 6.30 -5.89
C ALA A 40 -6.82 5.05 -5.19
N VAL A 41 -7.91 4.48 -5.71
CA VAL A 41 -8.48 3.22 -5.19
C VAL A 41 -7.49 2.06 -5.35
N THR A 42 -6.76 2.01 -6.46
CA THR A 42 -5.77 0.96 -6.71
C THR A 42 -4.56 1.08 -5.79
N GLU A 43 -4.02 2.28 -5.63
CA GLU A 43 -2.91 2.57 -4.71
C GLU A 43 -3.29 2.25 -3.27
N GLN A 44 -4.49 2.63 -2.83
CA GLN A 44 -4.97 2.28 -1.48
C GLN A 44 -5.05 0.77 -1.28
N LYS A 45 -5.54 0.02 -2.27
CA LYS A 45 -5.60 -1.45 -2.20
C LYS A 45 -4.21 -2.08 -2.09
N ILE A 46 -3.22 -1.52 -2.78
CA ILE A 46 -1.83 -2.00 -2.69
C ILE A 46 -1.26 -1.72 -1.30
N MET A 47 -1.40 -0.50 -0.80
CA MET A 47 -0.96 -0.15 0.56
C MET A 47 -1.61 -1.04 1.63
N ASP A 48 -2.92 -1.27 1.54
CA ASP A 48 -3.63 -2.17 2.45
C ASP A 48 -3.13 -3.61 2.36
N ALA A 49 -2.80 -4.08 1.15
CA ALA A 49 -2.30 -5.43 0.91
C ALA A 49 -0.88 -5.60 1.48
N GLU A 50 -0.02 -4.60 1.30
CA GLU A 50 1.34 -4.57 1.85
C GLU A 50 1.32 -4.56 3.38
N ALA A 51 0.53 -3.67 3.99
CA ALA A 51 0.38 -3.59 5.44
C ALA A 51 -0.16 -4.91 6.04
N LYS A 52 -1.15 -5.53 5.38
CA LYS A 52 -1.65 -6.86 5.78
C LYS A 52 -0.58 -7.94 5.60
N GLY A 53 0.23 -7.86 4.56
CA GLY A 53 1.34 -8.77 4.29
C GLY A 53 2.40 -8.70 5.38
N GLU A 54 2.83 -7.50 5.74
CA GLU A 54 3.82 -7.23 6.78
C GLU A 54 3.33 -7.74 8.14
N ALA A 55 2.12 -7.35 8.56
CA ALA A 55 1.53 -7.82 9.82
C ALA A 55 1.43 -9.35 9.90
N ARG A 56 1.06 -10.02 8.79
CA ARG A 56 1.05 -11.49 8.71
C ARG A 56 2.46 -12.08 8.79
N GLY A 57 3.45 -11.42 8.17
CA GLY A 57 4.86 -11.81 8.22
C GLY A 57 5.42 -11.77 9.64
N GLU A 58 5.23 -10.66 10.33
CA GLU A 58 5.64 -10.48 11.73
C GLU A 58 5.01 -11.52 12.65
N ALA A 59 3.69 -11.75 12.52
CA ALA A 59 2.99 -12.75 13.31
C ALA A 59 3.55 -14.17 13.07
N LYS A 60 3.79 -14.54 11.80
CA LYS A 60 4.41 -15.83 11.44
C LYS A 60 5.82 -15.96 12.00
N GLN A 61 6.61 -14.89 11.99
CA GLN A 61 7.95 -14.88 12.54
C GLN A 61 7.93 -15.10 14.06
N LYS A 62 7.06 -14.38 14.80
CA LYS A 62 6.87 -14.58 16.25
C LYS A 62 6.54 -16.03 16.59
N ILE A 63 5.58 -16.62 15.86
CA ILE A 63 5.20 -18.03 16.02
C ILE A 63 6.38 -18.98 15.71
N SER A 64 7.14 -18.72 14.64
CA SER A 64 8.30 -19.54 14.27
C SER A 64 9.38 -19.53 15.36
N ILE A 65 9.66 -18.35 15.92
CA ILE A 65 10.62 -18.19 17.02
C ILE A 65 10.12 -18.93 18.27
N ALA A 66 8.85 -18.74 18.65
CA ALA A 66 8.23 -19.43 19.79
C ALA A 66 8.35 -20.95 19.67
N LYS A 67 8.01 -21.52 18.50
CA LYS A 67 8.14 -22.96 18.23
C LYS A 67 9.58 -23.46 18.39
N LYS A 68 10.57 -22.72 17.86
CA LYS A 68 11.99 -23.07 18.01
C LYS A 68 12.46 -23.00 19.46
N MET A 69 11.94 -22.06 20.25
CA MET A 69 12.25 -21.93 21.67
C MET A 69 11.62 -23.05 22.51
N LEU A 70 10.36 -23.40 22.23
CA LEU A 70 9.67 -24.55 22.83
C LEU A 70 10.44 -25.85 22.55
N ALA A 71 10.86 -26.08 21.30
CA ALA A 71 11.66 -27.24 20.92
C ALA A 71 13.03 -27.31 21.65
N LYS A 72 13.53 -26.18 22.15
CA LYS A 72 14.74 -26.08 22.96
C LYS A 72 14.46 -26.04 24.46
N ASN A 73 13.24 -26.38 24.89
CA ASN A 73 12.78 -26.38 26.28
C ASN A 73 13.05 -25.04 27.00
N LYS A 74 12.90 -23.91 26.28
CA LYS A 74 13.07 -22.59 26.90
C LYS A 74 11.92 -22.30 27.88
N PRO A 75 12.20 -21.61 29.00
CA PRO A 75 11.18 -21.20 29.96
C PRO A 75 10.09 -20.35 29.31
N LEU A 76 8.85 -20.50 29.78
CA LEU A 76 7.67 -19.85 29.20
C LEU A 76 7.74 -18.32 29.33
N ASP A 77 8.22 -17.80 30.46
CA ASP A 77 8.44 -16.37 30.70
C ASP A 77 9.34 -15.76 29.60
N LYS A 78 10.43 -16.45 29.25
CA LYS A 78 11.34 -15.99 28.19
C LYS A 78 10.71 -16.01 26.81
N ILE A 79 9.86 -16.99 26.52
CA ILE A 79 9.17 -17.04 25.22
C ILE A 79 8.21 -15.86 25.10
N ILE A 80 7.47 -15.54 26.16
CA ILE A 80 6.59 -14.37 26.23
C ILE A 80 7.40 -13.08 26.03
N ASP A 81 8.49 -12.90 26.79
CA ASP A 81 9.35 -11.71 26.72
C ASP A 81 9.90 -11.46 25.30
N PHE A 82 10.39 -12.50 24.61
CA PHE A 82 11.05 -12.34 23.32
C PHE A 82 10.10 -12.29 22.12
N THR A 83 8.91 -12.89 22.23
CA THR A 83 7.96 -12.99 21.09
C THR A 83 6.78 -12.04 21.23
N GLY A 84 6.48 -11.58 22.45
CA GLY A 84 5.30 -10.79 22.77
C GLY A 84 3.99 -11.59 22.66
N LEU A 85 4.05 -12.92 22.51
CA LEU A 85 2.90 -13.80 22.50
C LEU A 85 2.41 -14.04 23.94
N THR A 86 1.11 -14.18 24.10
CA THR A 86 0.49 -14.55 25.38
C THR A 86 0.71 -16.03 25.69
N GLU A 87 0.60 -16.39 26.97
CA GLU A 87 0.65 -17.79 27.41
C GLU A 87 -0.35 -18.67 26.65
N LYS A 88 -1.59 -18.21 26.47
CA LYS A 88 -2.63 -18.92 25.70
C LYS A 88 -2.22 -19.16 24.25
N GLU A 89 -1.64 -18.17 23.59
CA GLU A 89 -1.16 -18.33 22.22
C GLU A 89 -0.01 -19.34 22.15
N ILE A 90 0.93 -19.31 23.11
CA ILE A 90 2.05 -20.25 23.16
C ILE A 90 1.57 -21.68 23.46
N GLU A 91 0.58 -21.85 24.32
CA GLU A 91 -0.05 -23.16 24.59
C GLU A 91 -0.67 -23.78 23.34
N GLN A 92 -1.27 -22.98 22.46
CA GLN A 92 -1.82 -23.44 21.17
C GLN A 92 -0.74 -23.85 20.16
N LEU A 93 0.54 -23.57 20.42
CA LEU A 93 1.66 -23.96 19.55
C LEU A 93 2.32 -25.29 19.93
N LYS A 94 1.99 -25.85 21.10
CA LYS A 94 2.46 -27.15 21.58
C LYS A 94 1.71 -28.28 20.88
#